data_AF-A0AA50W6M9-F1
#
_entry.id   AF-A0AA50W6M9-F1
#
_cell.length_a   1.000
_cell.length_b   1.000
_cell.length_c   1.000
_cell.angle_alpha   90.00
_cell.angle_beta   90.00
_cell.angle_gamma   90.00
#
_symmetry.space_group_name_H-M   'P 1'
#
loop_
_entity.id
_entity.type
_entity.pdbx_description
1 polymer ?
#
loop_
_entity_poly.entity_id
_entity_poly.type
_entity_poly.pdbx_seq_one_letter_code
_entity_poly.pdbx_strand_id
1 'polypeptide(L)'
;SVKEQGDLVRKLKEEKAPEIDIKKAVAELKTRKKYLEDKELSLTPSEELFDRAKMEDLIKRRFFYDQSFAIYGGITGQFDFGPMGCALKSNMIQLWRKYFILQEQMLEVDCSILTPEPVLKASGHVERFADLMTKDIKTGECF
;
A
#
# COMPACT_ATOMS: atom_id res chain seq x y z
N SER A 1 30.04 -9.30 17.69
CA SER A 1 28.66 -8.85 17.43
C SER A 1 28.20 -7.83 18.49
N VAL A 2 27.22 -6.96 18.18
CA VAL A 2 26.59 -6.06 19.17
C VAL A 2 25.96 -6.87 20.30
N LYS A 3 25.38 -8.03 19.98
CA LYS A 3 24.78 -8.97 20.94
C LYS A 3 25.84 -9.48 21.93
N GLU A 4 26.93 -10.06 21.43
CA GLU A 4 28.03 -10.58 22.24
C GLU A 4 28.65 -9.51 23.16
N GLN A 5 28.82 -8.28 22.66
CA GLN A 5 29.34 -7.18 23.48
C GLN A 5 28.32 -6.73 24.54
N GLY A 6 27.02 -6.78 24.21
CA GLY A 6 25.94 -6.50 25.17
C GLY A 6 25.89 -7.54 26.29
N ASP A 7 26.09 -8.82 25.96
CA ASP A 7 26.15 -9.92 26.91
C ASP A 7 27.38 -9.80 27.83
N LEU A 8 28.52 -9.38 27.29
CA LEU A 8 29.73 -9.08 28.08
C LEU A 8 29.50 -7.96 29.09
N VAL A 9 28.87 -6.86 28.69
CA VAL A 9 28.54 -5.74 29.59
C VAL A 9 27.58 -6.19 30.70
N ARG A 10 26.63 -7.08 30.39
CA ARG A 10 25.69 -7.62 31.38
C ARG A 10 26.41 -8.50 32.40
N LYS A 11 27.27 -9.41 31.93
CA LYS A 11 28.09 -10.28 32.79
C LYS A 11 29.03 -9.50 33.72
N LEU A 12 29.72 -8.48 33.21
CA LEU A 12 30.61 -7.63 34.02
C LEU A 12 29.87 -6.86 35.12
N LYS A 13 28.60 -6.50 34.88
CA LYS A 13 27.74 -5.85 35.89
C LYS A 13 27.24 -6.85 36.94
N GLU A 14 26.92 -8.07 36.54
CA GLU A 14 26.50 -9.16 37.45
C GLU A 14 27.66 -9.59 38.36
N GLU A 15 28.89 -9.68 37.82
CA GLU A 15 30.11 -10.03 38.56
C GLU A 15 30.68 -8.88 39.40
N LYS A 16 30.05 -7.70 39.41
CA LYS A 16 30.51 -6.47 40.09
C LYS A 16 31.98 -6.13 39.76
N ALA A 17 32.36 -6.29 38.50
CA ALA A 17 33.70 -5.98 38.02
C ALA A 17 34.05 -4.49 38.24
N PRO A 18 35.35 -4.12 38.22
CA PRO A 18 35.79 -2.74 38.40
C PRO A 18 35.08 -1.78 37.44
N GLU A 19 34.70 -0.60 37.95
CA GLU A 19 33.91 0.38 37.21
C GLU A 19 34.59 0.84 35.90
N ILE A 20 35.92 0.80 35.86
CA ILE A 20 36.75 1.13 34.70
C ILE A 20 36.50 0.14 33.55
N ASP A 21 36.42 -1.16 33.86
CA ASP A 21 36.22 -2.21 32.86
C ASP A 21 34.80 -2.19 32.30
N ILE A 22 33.81 -1.92 33.17
CA ILE A 22 32.42 -1.70 32.75
C ILE A 22 32.33 -0.49 31.82
N LYS A 23 32.97 0.64 32.16
CA LYS A 23 32.97 1.85 31.33
C LYS A 23 33.62 1.60 29.97
N LYS A 24 34.73 0.87 29.93
CA LYS A 24 35.41 0.50 28.68
C LYS A 24 34.54 -0.40 27.80
N ALA A 25 33.93 -1.43 28.38
CA ALA A 25 33.05 -2.35 27.64
C ALA A 25 31.77 -1.66 27.12
N VAL A 26 31.19 -0.73 27.90
CA VAL A 26 30.04 0.10 27.49
C VAL A 26 30.41 1.07 26.36
N ALA A 27 31.59 1.69 26.42
CA ALA A 27 32.06 2.56 25.35
C ALA A 27 32.20 1.79 24.02
N GLU A 28 32.81 0.61 24.08
CA GLU A 28 32.94 -0.26 22.92
C GLU A 28 31.58 -0.74 22.38
N LEU A 29 30.62 -1.07 23.27
CA LEU A 29 29.26 -1.41 22.88
C LEU A 29 28.57 -0.26 22.13
N LYS A 30 28.75 0.99 22.60
CA LYS A 30 28.20 2.17 21.92
C LYS A 30 28.79 2.36 20.53
N THR A 31 30.11 2.19 20.38
CA THR A 31 30.77 2.29 19.07
C THR A 31 30.27 1.21 18.11
N ARG A 32 30.11 -0.03 18.59
CA ARG A 32 29.59 -1.14 17.78
C ARG A 32 28.11 -0.95 17.41
N LYS A 33 27.29 -0.41 18.31
CA LYS A 33 25.88 -0.04 18.02
C LYS A 33 25.81 1.02 16.94
N LYS A 34 26.57 2.10 17.07
CA LYS A 34 26.60 3.18 16.08
C LYS A 34 27.03 2.67 14.71
N TYR A 35 28.07 1.85 14.64
CA TYR A 35 28.51 1.24 13.38
C TYR A 35 27.43 0.34 12.74
N LEU A 36 26.67 -0.40 13.56
CA LEU A 36 25.59 -1.25 13.08
C LEU A 36 24.41 -0.40 12.58
N GLU A 37 24.03 0.65 13.30
CA GLU A 37 22.99 1.62 12.90
C GLU A 37 23.36 2.33 11.59
N ASP A 38 24.59 2.84 11.46
CA ASP A 38 25.09 3.48 10.24
C ASP A 38 25.10 2.50 9.05
N LYS A 39 25.45 1.22 9.31
CA LYS A 39 25.46 0.17 8.30
C LYS A 39 24.05 -0.25 7.89
N GLU A 40 23.12 -0.38 8.83
CA GLU A 40 21.70 -0.62 8.56
C GLU A 40 21.11 0.52 7.72
N LEU A 41 21.42 1.78 8.05
CA LEU A 41 21.00 2.93 7.26
C LEU A 41 21.57 2.90 5.83
N SER A 42 22.82 2.48 5.65
CA SER A 42 23.44 2.33 4.32
C SER A 42 22.91 1.15 3.49
N LEU A 43 22.40 0.11 4.16
CA LEU A 43 21.83 -1.09 3.54
C LEU A 43 20.32 -0.98 3.35
N THR A 44 19.70 0.00 4.01
CA THR A 44 18.32 0.39 3.70
C THR A 44 18.35 0.83 2.24
N PRO A 45 17.57 0.19 1.35
CA PRO A 45 17.40 0.70 0.01
C PRO A 45 17.05 2.17 0.16
N SER A 46 17.68 3.05 -0.63
CA SER A 46 17.11 4.37 -0.82
C SER A 46 15.73 4.10 -1.42
N GLU A 47 14.70 4.05 -0.58
CA GLU A 47 13.35 4.23 -1.04
C GLU A 47 13.40 5.60 -1.71
N GLU A 48 13.55 5.62 -3.04
CA GLU A 48 12.98 6.71 -3.81
C GLU A 48 11.51 6.67 -3.42
N LEU A 49 11.17 7.43 -2.37
CA LEU A 49 9.85 7.52 -1.80
C LEU A 49 8.90 7.75 -2.97
N PHE A 50 7.94 6.84 -3.14
CA PHE A 50 6.99 6.90 -4.23
C PHE A 50 6.30 8.26 -4.20
N ASP A 51 6.64 9.11 -5.17
CA ASP A 51 6.05 10.43 -5.31
C ASP A 51 4.73 10.31 -6.07
N ARG A 52 3.66 10.15 -5.29
CA ARG A 52 2.29 10.04 -5.80
C ARG A 52 1.91 11.23 -6.68
N ALA A 53 2.29 12.46 -6.29
CA ALA A 53 1.90 13.66 -7.01
C ALA A 53 2.57 13.69 -8.40
N LYS A 54 3.87 13.36 -8.46
CA LYS A 54 4.62 13.26 -9.71
C LYS A 54 4.08 12.13 -10.61
N MET A 55 3.68 11.01 -10.04
CA MET A 55 3.04 9.92 -10.79
C MET A 55 1.67 10.35 -11.35
N GLU A 56 0.81 10.95 -10.53
CA GLU A 56 -0.52 11.39 -10.94
C GLU A 56 -0.45 12.46 -12.04
N ASP A 57 0.48 13.42 -11.94
CA ASP A 57 0.74 14.40 -13.00
C ASP A 57 1.12 13.70 -14.32
N LEU A 58 2.04 12.73 -14.27
CA LEU A 58 2.46 12.00 -15.44
C LEU A 58 1.31 11.20 -16.08
N ILE A 59 0.52 10.50 -15.26
CA ILE A 59 -0.64 9.70 -15.70
C ILE A 59 -1.66 10.59 -16.40
N LYS A 60 -1.99 11.76 -15.82
CA LYS A 60 -2.94 12.71 -16.41
C LYS A 60 -2.39 13.34 -17.68
N ARG A 61 -1.15 13.86 -17.65
CA ARG A 61 -0.50 14.50 -18.80
C ARG A 61 -0.32 13.56 -20.00
N ARG A 62 -0.19 12.26 -19.73
CA ARG A 62 -0.10 11.21 -20.77
C ARG A 62 -1.44 10.54 -21.06
N PHE A 63 -2.52 11.05 -20.49
CA PHE A 63 -3.88 10.57 -20.64
C PHE A 63 -4.00 9.05 -20.48
N PHE A 64 -3.46 8.52 -19.38
CA PHE A 64 -3.73 7.15 -18.96
C PHE A 64 -5.18 7.03 -18.46
N TYR A 65 -5.56 7.90 -17.52
CA TYR A 65 -6.94 8.15 -17.17
C TYR A 65 -7.10 9.61 -16.72
N ASP A 66 -8.32 10.13 -16.78
CA ASP A 66 -8.69 11.41 -16.18
C ASP A 66 -10.12 11.35 -15.63
N GLN A 67 -10.54 12.38 -14.89
CA GLN A 67 -11.88 12.43 -14.31
C GLN A 67 -12.95 12.51 -15.40
N SER A 68 -13.98 11.66 -15.31
CA SER A 68 -15.07 11.69 -16.28
C SER A 68 -15.79 13.03 -16.22
N PHE A 69 -16.18 13.54 -17.38
CA PHE A 69 -16.87 14.83 -17.53
C PHE A 69 -16.09 16.04 -16.96
N ALA A 70 -14.75 16.01 -17.00
CA ALA A 70 -13.89 17.06 -16.45
C ALA A 70 -14.26 18.49 -16.93
N ILE A 71 -14.64 18.66 -18.20
CA ILE A 71 -15.05 19.95 -18.75
C ILE A 71 -16.37 20.51 -18.16
N TYR A 72 -17.12 19.67 -17.46
CA TYR A 72 -18.37 20.01 -16.76
C TYR A 72 -18.18 20.08 -15.23
N GLY A 73 -16.94 20.05 -14.73
CA GLY A 73 -16.62 20.07 -13.29
C GLY A 73 -16.30 18.70 -12.69
N GLY A 74 -16.42 17.62 -13.48
CA GLY A 74 -16.06 16.26 -13.08
C GLY A 74 -17.06 15.60 -12.12
N ILE A 75 -17.05 14.27 -12.11
CA ILE A 75 -17.83 13.48 -11.14
C ILE A 75 -16.87 12.66 -10.28
N THR A 76 -16.95 12.80 -8.96
CA THR A 76 -16.11 12.03 -8.04
C THR A 76 -16.43 10.53 -8.15
N GLY A 77 -15.39 9.70 -8.21
CA GLY A 77 -15.53 8.25 -8.34
C GLY A 77 -15.72 7.74 -9.78
N GLN A 78 -15.77 8.62 -10.78
CA GLN A 78 -15.87 8.25 -12.19
C GLN A 78 -14.64 8.71 -12.98
N PHE A 79 -14.10 7.84 -13.82
CA PHE A 79 -12.88 8.07 -14.58
C PHE A 79 -12.97 7.51 -16.00
N ASP A 80 -12.44 8.27 -16.95
CA ASP A 80 -12.32 7.89 -18.35
C ASP A 80 -10.88 7.46 -18.63
N PHE A 81 -10.71 6.29 -19.26
CA PHE A 81 -9.40 5.79 -19.66
C PHE A 81 -9.03 6.32 -21.04
N GLY A 82 -7.87 6.96 -21.15
CA GLY A 82 -7.33 7.38 -22.44
C GLY A 82 -6.61 6.24 -23.17
N PRO A 83 -5.98 6.50 -24.32
CA PRO A 83 -5.46 5.43 -25.19
C PRO A 83 -4.49 4.47 -24.51
N MET A 84 -3.55 5.01 -23.72
CA MET A 84 -2.56 4.19 -22.99
C MET A 84 -3.20 3.40 -21.86
N GLY A 85 -4.17 3.98 -21.15
CA GLY A 85 -4.89 3.29 -20.09
C GLY A 85 -5.79 2.17 -20.62
N CYS A 86 -6.47 2.39 -21.75
CA CYS A 86 -7.25 1.38 -22.44
C CYS A 86 -6.38 0.20 -22.90
N ALA A 87 -5.22 0.48 -23.52
CA ALA A 87 -4.28 -0.55 -23.93
C ALA A 87 -3.74 -1.35 -22.74
N LEU A 88 -3.34 -0.66 -21.66
CA LEU A 88 -2.89 -1.30 -20.43
C LEU A 88 -3.97 -2.20 -19.81
N LYS A 89 -5.19 -1.68 -19.65
CA LYS A 89 -6.34 -2.42 -19.11
C LYS A 89 -6.64 -3.66 -19.96
N SER A 90 -6.64 -3.54 -21.28
CA SER A 90 -6.86 -4.66 -22.19
C SER A 90 -5.77 -5.73 -22.02
N ASN A 91 -4.50 -5.33 -21.96
CA ASN A 91 -3.38 -6.25 -21.74
C ASN A 91 -3.49 -6.98 -20.39
N MET A 92 -3.88 -6.27 -19.33
CA MET A 92 -4.08 -6.86 -18.00
C MET A 92 -5.21 -7.89 -18.01
N ILE A 93 -6.36 -7.56 -18.62
CA ILE A 93 -7.48 -8.49 -18.74
C ILE A 93 -7.08 -9.72 -19.56
N GLN A 94 -6.37 -9.54 -20.68
CA GLN A 94 -5.89 -10.66 -21.50
C GLN A 94 -4.92 -11.56 -20.72
N LEU A 95 -4.00 -10.98 -19.94
CA LEU A 95 -3.09 -11.75 -19.11
C LEU A 95 -3.84 -12.54 -18.04
N TRP A 96 -4.82 -11.92 -17.38
CA TRP A 96 -5.67 -12.57 -16.39
C TRP A 96 -6.47 -13.73 -17.00
N ARG A 97 -7.07 -13.54 -18.17
CA ARG A 97 -7.79 -14.59 -18.91
C ARG A 97 -6.87 -15.75 -19.28
N LYS A 98 -5.67 -15.45 -19.76
CA LYS A 98 -4.67 -16.49 -20.07
C LYS A 98 -4.32 -17.29 -18.83
N TYR A 99 -4.09 -16.63 -17.71
CA TYR A 99 -3.66 -17.27 -16.48
C TYR A 99 -4.76 -18.10 -15.82
N PHE A 100 -5.95 -17.55 -15.63
CA PHE A 100 -7.02 -18.24 -14.89
C PHE A 100 -7.93 -19.04 -15.82
N ILE A 101 -8.54 -18.38 -16.82
CA ILE A 101 -9.55 -19.03 -17.65
C ILE A 101 -8.94 -20.16 -18.48
N LEU A 102 -7.85 -19.88 -19.20
CA LEU A 102 -7.28 -20.86 -20.13
C LEU A 102 -6.48 -21.95 -19.42
N GLN A 103 -5.67 -21.64 -18.40
CA GLN A 103 -4.88 -22.66 -17.70
C GLN A 103 -5.75 -23.56 -16.82
N GLU A 104 -6.78 -23.01 -16.15
CA GLU A 104 -7.67 -23.80 -15.29
C GLU A 104 -8.95 -24.28 -16.01
N GLN A 105 -9.09 -23.99 -17.31
CA GLN A 105 -10.24 -24.37 -18.14
C GLN A 105 -11.59 -23.89 -17.56
N MET A 106 -11.65 -22.64 -17.10
CA MET A 106 -12.88 -22.06 -16.55
C MET A 106 -13.91 -21.77 -17.64
N LEU A 107 -15.20 -21.84 -17.28
CA LEU A 107 -16.32 -21.47 -18.15
C LEU A 107 -16.62 -19.98 -17.99
N GLU A 108 -16.15 -19.17 -18.94
CA GLU A 108 -16.43 -17.74 -18.97
C GLU A 108 -17.84 -17.46 -19.53
N VAL A 109 -18.58 -16.60 -18.84
CA VAL A 109 -19.93 -16.16 -19.23
C VAL A 109 -20.03 -14.64 -19.14
N ASP A 110 -20.86 -14.04 -19.98
CA ASP A 110 -21.16 -12.60 -19.97
C ASP A 110 -22.63 -12.37 -19.60
N CYS A 111 -22.88 -11.48 -18.64
CA CYS A 111 -24.17 -11.28 -17.99
C CYS A 111 -24.55 -9.79 -17.98
N SER A 112 -25.85 -9.49 -17.93
CA SER A 112 -26.34 -8.11 -17.88
C SER A 112 -26.01 -7.40 -16.56
N ILE A 113 -25.71 -6.11 -16.62
CA ILE A 113 -25.46 -5.27 -15.43
C ILE A 113 -26.77 -4.91 -14.72
N LEU A 114 -27.82 -4.53 -15.48
CA LEU A 114 -29.13 -4.22 -14.89
C LEU A 114 -29.70 -5.48 -14.26
N THR A 115 -29.91 -5.44 -12.95
CA THR A 115 -30.27 -6.60 -12.14
C THR A 115 -31.60 -6.36 -11.42
N PRO A 116 -32.60 -7.25 -11.53
CA PRO A 116 -33.87 -7.11 -10.80
C PRO A 116 -33.68 -7.15 -9.27
N GLU A 117 -34.42 -6.30 -8.56
CA GLU A 117 -34.35 -6.21 -7.08
C GLU A 117 -34.48 -7.56 -6.36
N PRO A 118 -35.40 -8.49 -6.72
CA PRO A 118 -35.53 -9.77 -6.02
C PRO A 118 -34.23 -10.58 -5.98
N VAL A 119 -33.38 -10.47 -7.00
CA VAL A 119 -32.07 -11.15 -7.07
C VAL A 119 -31.10 -10.56 -6.04
N LEU A 120 -31.01 -9.23 -5.99
CA LEU A 120 -30.15 -8.54 -5.03
C LEU A 120 -30.63 -8.74 -3.59
N LYS A 121 -31.94 -8.81 -3.38
CA LYS A 121 -32.52 -9.13 -2.07
C LYS A 121 -32.18 -10.56 -1.64
N ALA A 122 -32.37 -11.54 -2.52
CA ALA A 122 -32.04 -12.93 -2.23
C ALA A 122 -30.55 -13.15 -1.91
N SER A 123 -29.66 -12.42 -2.57
CA SER A 123 -28.21 -12.45 -2.29
C SER A 123 -27.80 -11.69 -1.02
N GLY A 124 -28.70 -10.94 -0.39
CA GLY A 124 -28.45 -10.14 0.82
C GLY A 124 -27.83 -8.76 0.58
N HIS A 125 -27.56 -8.37 -0.67
CA HIS A 125 -26.95 -7.06 -0.98
C HIS A 125 -27.84 -5.90 -0.54
N VAL A 126 -29.16 -6.01 -0.67
CA VAL A 126 -30.11 -4.95 -0.28
C VAL A 126 -30.00 -4.62 1.22
N GLU A 127 -29.72 -5.62 2.07
CA GLU A 127 -29.69 -5.43 3.52
C GLU A 127 -28.28 -5.11 4.06
N ARG A 128 -27.23 -5.54 3.35
CA ARG A 128 -25.87 -5.59 3.91
C ARG A 128 -24.82 -4.81 3.14
N PHE A 129 -25.07 -4.43 1.88
CA PHE A 129 -24.10 -3.70 1.07
C PHE A 129 -24.21 -2.19 1.33
N ALA A 130 -23.87 -1.78 2.55
CA ALA A 130 -23.89 -0.39 2.98
C ALA A 130 -22.74 -0.10 3.97
N ASP A 131 -22.10 1.04 3.77
CA ASP A 131 -21.13 1.59 4.72
C ASP A 131 -21.83 2.57 5.68
N LEU A 132 -21.33 2.65 6.92
CA LEU A 132 -21.83 3.64 7.89
C LEU A 132 -21.41 5.05 7.45
N MET A 133 -22.38 5.95 7.35
CA MET A 133 -22.19 7.33 6.90
C MET A 133 -22.66 8.31 7.97
N THR A 134 -21.91 9.40 8.15
CA THR A 134 -22.26 10.53 9.01
C THR A 134 -22.50 11.78 8.17
N LYS A 135 -23.35 12.70 8.65
CA LYS A 135 -23.70 13.93 7.94
C LYS A 135 -23.53 15.14 8.84
N ASP A 136 -22.78 16.14 8.38
CA ASP A 136 -22.73 17.45 9.04
C ASP A 136 -24.08 18.17 8.84
N ILE A 137 -24.70 18.60 9.94
CA ILE A 137 -26.03 19.21 9.94
C ILE A 137 -26.02 20.64 9.36
N LYS A 138 -24.88 21.33 9.39
CA LYS A 138 -24.72 22.70 8.87
C LYS A 138 -24.34 22.71 7.39
N THR A 139 -23.33 21.93 7.00
CA THR A 139 -22.83 21.92 5.61
C THR A 139 -23.57 20.93 4.73
N GLY A 140 -24.15 19.88 5.33
CA GLY A 140 -24.81 18.80 4.60
C GLY A 140 -23.85 17.78 4.00
N GLU A 141 -22.53 17.92 4.24
CA GLU A 141 -21.50 17.01 3.76
C GLU A 141 -21.61 15.65 4.44
N CYS A 142 -21.38 14.60 3.66
CA CYS A 142 -21.42 13.21 4.10
C CYS A 142 -19.99 12.65 4.17
N PHE A 143 -19.67 11.93 5.24
CA PHE A 143 -18.39 11.26 5.49
C PHE A 143 -18.61 9.83 5.94
#